data_AF-A0A662U172-F1
#
_entry.id   AF-A0A662U172-F1
#
_cell.length_a   1.000
_cell.length_b   1.000
_cell.length_c   1.000
_cell.angle_alpha   90.00
_cell.angle_beta   90.00
_cell.angle_gamma   90.00
#
_symmetry.space_group_name_H-M   'P 1'
#
loop_
_entity.id
_entity.type
_entity.pdbx_description
1 polymer ?
#
loop_
_entity_poly.entity_id
_entity_poly.type
_entity_poly.pdbx_seq_one_letter_code
_entity_poly.pdbx_strand_id
1 'polypeptide(L)'
;FYYPPRVTPFEAERIALEAVEETECYEEYNLHELEVEEVRTDRGDWEIEVEARGESCHTEEERGWTFKVRIDMYTGRVRRIRSDPDCGCT
;
A
#
# COMPACT_ATOMS: atom_id res chain seq x y z
N PHE A 1 -8.74 14.83 24.16
CA PHE A 1 -7.43 15.31 23.70
C PHE A 1 -7.26 14.88 22.25
N TYR A 2 -7.33 15.82 21.30
CA TYR A 2 -7.02 15.55 19.90
C TYR A 2 -5.54 15.85 19.72
N TYR A 3 -4.69 14.82 19.65
CA TYR A 3 -3.29 15.04 19.30
C TYR A 3 -3.22 15.32 17.80
N PRO A 4 -2.39 16.27 17.35
CA PRO A 4 -2.11 16.41 15.93
C PRO A 4 -1.38 15.14 15.43
N PRO A 5 -1.63 14.71 14.18
CA PRO A 5 -0.89 13.61 13.59
C PRO A 5 0.61 13.92 13.58
N ARG A 6 1.43 12.92 13.89
CA ARG A 6 2.90 13.04 13.90
C ARG A 6 3.51 12.70 12.55
N VAL A 7 2.79 11.89 11.77
CA VAL A 7 3.17 11.45 10.43
C VAL A 7 2.50 12.38 9.44
N THR A 8 3.29 13.06 8.63
CA THR A 8 2.80 13.88 7.52
C THR A 8 2.26 13.01 6.38
N PRO A 9 1.42 13.55 5.48
CA PRO A 9 0.96 12.82 4.29
C PRO A 9 2.12 12.22 3.50
N PHE A 10 3.17 13.01 3.24
CA PHE A 10 4.36 12.58 2.50
C PHE A 10 5.13 11.45 3.19
N GLU A 11 5.26 11.51 4.53
CA GLU A 11 5.86 10.38 5.27
C GLU A 11 4.99 9.14 5.20
N ALA A 12 3.67 9.29 5.24
CA ALA A 12 2.74 8.18 5.12
C ALA A 12 2.80 7.53 3.72
N GLU A 13 2.88 8.34 2.66
CA GLU A 13 3.11 7.88 1.27
C GLU A 13 4.37 7.02 1.18
N ARG A 14 5.49 7.53 1.69
CA ARG A 14 6.77 6.79 1.69
C ARG A 14 6.66 5.47 2.44
N ILE A 15 6.03 5.47 3.62
CA ILE A 15 5.80 4.25 4.42
C ILE A 15 4.90 3.27 3.67
N ALA A 16 3.88 3.75 2.94
CA ALA A 16 3.01 2.87 2.16
C ALA A 16 3.73 2.20 0.99
N LEU A 17 4.56 2.96 0.26
CA LEU A 17 5.38 2.41 -0.82
C LEU A 17 6.36 1.35 -0.29
N GLU A 18 7.13 1.70 0.76
CA GLU A 18 8.05 0.76 1.44
C GLU A 18 7.30 -0.50 1.89
N ALA A 19 6.10 -0.35 2.47
CA ALA A 19 5.31 -1.46 2.94
C ALA A 19 4.80 -2.38 1.81
N VAL A 20 4.54 -1.84 0.61
CA VAL A 20 4.16 -2.65 -0.57
C VAL A 20 5.38 -3.39 -1.11
N GLU A 21 6.54 -2.75 -1.18
CA GLU A 21 7.82 -3.39 -1.58
C GLU A 21 8.22 -4.53 -0.64
N GLU A 22 7.88 -4.44 0.65
CA GLU A 22 8.12 -5.50 1.64
C GLU A 22 7.10 -6.67 1.58
N THR A 23 6.07 -6.61 0.72
CA THR A 23 5.14 -7.73 0.56
C THR A 23 5.71 -8.84 -0.31
N GLU A 24 5.33 -10.09 -0.01
CA GLU A 24 5.69 -11.27 -0.82
C GLU A 24 5.27 -11.13 -2.29
N CYS A 25 4.21 -10.37 -2.55
CA CYS A 25 3.65 -10.11 -3.87
C CYS A 25 4.55 -9.26 -4.76
N TYR A 26 5.34 -8.38 -4.16
CA TYR A 26 6.23 -7.51 -4.91
C TYR A 26 7.23 -8.32 -5.73
N GLU A 27 7.84 -9.33 -5.10
CA GLU A 27 8.76 -10.24 -5.77
C GLU A 27 8.02 -11.33 -6.58
N GLU A 28 6.95 -11.92 -6.04
CA GLU A 28 6.23 -13.03 -6.69
C GLU A 28 5.58 -12.64 -8.01
N TYR A 29 5.06 -11.41 -8.10
CA TYR A 29 4.38 -10.90 -9.30
C TYR A 29 5.20 -9.83 -10.02
N ASN A 30 6.49 -9.70 -9.71
CA ASN A 30 7.39 -8.76 -10.37
C ASN A 30 6.78 -7.34 -10.45
N LEU A 31 6.30 -6.85 -9.31
CA LEU A 31 5.61 -5.57 -9.25
C LEU A 31 6.59 -4.42 -9.52
N HIS A 32 6.13 -3.44 -10.27
CA HIS A 32 6.89 -2.26 -10.67
C HIS A 32 5.93 -1.08 -10.90
N GLU A 33 6.49 0.10 -11.17
CA GLU A 33 5.71 1.33 -11.39
C GLU A 33 4.74 1.62 -10.23
N LEU A 34 5.23 1.53 -9.00
CA LEU A 34 4.47 1.89 -7.81
C LEU A 34 4.12 3.40 -7.84
N GLU A 35 2.83 3.71 -7.80
CA GLU A 35 2.31 5.07 -7.81
C GLU A 35 1.25 5.25 -6.71
N VAL A 36 1.27 6.38 -6.00
CA VAL A 36 0.25 6.68 -4.99
C VAL A 36 -0.89 7.45 -5.64
N GLU A 37 -2.07 6.85 -5.71
CA GLU A 37 -3.26 7.44 -6.33
C GLU A 37 -4.09 8.27 -5.35
N GLU A 38 -4.23 7.81 -4.10
CA GLU A 38 -5.06 8.49 -3.10
C GLU A 38 -4.40 8.46 -1.72
N VAL A 39 -4.43 9.61 -1.04
CA VAL A 39 -4.06 9.75 0.38
C VAL A 39 -5.18 10.44 1.11
N ARG A 40 -5.78 9.74 2.07
CA ARG A 40 -6.86 10.29 2.90
C ARG A 40 -6.70 9.92 4.36
N THR A 41 -7.57 10.50 5.19
CA THR A 41 -7.57 10.25 6.64
C THR A 41 -8.89 9.60 7.06
N ASP A 42 -8.82 8.54 7.87
CA ASP A 42 -9.97 7.88 8.49
C ASP A 42 -9.66 7.61 9.96
N ARG A 43 -10.38 8.29 10.87
CA ARG A 43 -10.41 7.99 12.32
C ARG A 43 -9.02 7.82 12.97
N GLY A 44 -8.03 8.64 12.58
CA GLY A 44 -6.68 8.62 13.14
C GLY A 44 -5.70 7.70 12.39
N ASP A 45 -6.12 7.13 11.27
CA ASP A 45 -5.28 6.43 10.31
C ASP A 45 -5.16 7.22 9.00
N TRP A 46 -4.00 7.14 8.35
CA TRP A 46 -3.84 7.39 6.93
C TRP A 46 -4.34 6.16 6.18
N GLU A 47 -5.21 6.37 5.18
CA GLU A 47 -5.55 5.36 4.19
C GLU A 47 -4.90 5.79 2.87
N ILE A 48 -4.07 4.92 2.33
CA ILE A 48 -3.27 5.18 1.12
C ILE A 48 -3.56 4.10 0.10
N GLU A 49 -3.88 4.52 -1.11
CA GLU A 49 -4.05 3.65 -2.26
C GLU A 49 -2.80 3.75 -3.15
N VAL A 50 -2.15 2.61 -3.35
CA VAL A 50 -0.95 2.49 -4.19
C VAL A 50 -1.29 1.60 -5.36
N GLU A 51 -1.14 2.10 -6.58
CA GLU A 51 -1.20 1.28 -7.78
C GLU A 51 0.18 0.74 -8.15
N ALA A 52 0.21 -0.43 -8.76
CA ALA A 52 1.40 -1.06 -9.30
C ALA A 52 1.05 -1.79 -10.60
N ARG A 53 2.05 -2.03 -11.43
CA ARG A 53 1.98 -3.00 -12.53
C ARG A 53 2.78 -4.24 -12.19
N GLY A 54 2.37 -5.37 -12.73
CA GLY A 54 3.13 -6.61 -12.60
C GLY A 54 2.41 -7.78 -13.22
N GLU A 55 2.92 -8.97 -12.97
CA GLU A 55 2.45 -10.19 -13.59
C GLU A 55 1.17 -10.72 -12.91
N SER A 56 0.40 -11.50 -13.66
CA SER A 56 -0.73 -12.26 -13.14
C SER A 56 -0.27 -13.57 -12.51
N CYS A 57 -1.03 -14.06 -11.52
CA CYS A 57 -0.85 -15.35 -10.84
C CYS A 57 -0.63 -16.58 -11.74
N HIS A 58 -1.08 -16.55 -12.99
CA HIS A 58 -1.24 -17.76 -13.79
C HIS A 58 -0.75 -17.66 -15.23
N THR A 59 -0.55 -16.46 -15.76
CA THR A 59 -0.31 -16.30 -17.20
C THR A 59 0.91 -15.47 -17.55
N GLU A 60 1.70 -14.99 -16.57
CA GLU A 60 2.82 -14.05 -16.79
C GLU A 60 2.38 -12.80 -17.60
N GLU A 61 1.07 -12.53 -17.64
CA GLU A 61 0.48 -11.37 -18.33
C GLU A 61 0.54 -10.16 -17.42
N GLU A 62 0.91 -9.01 -17.98
CA GLU A 62 0.91 -7.74 -17.26
C GLU A 62 -0.52 -7.34 -16.86
N ARG A 63 -0.69 -7.00 -15.59
CA ARG A 63 -1.93 -6.48 -15.00
C ARG A 63 -1.67 -5.39 -13.98
N GLY A 64 -2.70 -4.58 -13.74
CA GLY A 64 -2.72 -3.62 -12.65
C GLY A 64 -2.98 -4.29 -11.30
N TRP A 65 -2.35 -3.76 -10.26
CA TRP A 65 -2.50 -4.13 -8.87
C TRP A 65 -2.79 -2.88 -8.04
N THR A 66 -3.69 -2.98 -7.08
CA THR A 66 -4.05 -1.87 -6.18
C THR A 66 -3.85 -2.31 -4.74
N PHE A 67 -3.11 -1.53 -3.96
CA PHE A 67 -2.84 -1.79 -2.56
C PHE A 67 -3.48 -0.72 -1.69
N LYS A 68 -4.26 -1.14 -0.70
CA LYS A 68 -4.84 -0.29 0.34
C LYS A 68 -4.05 -0.46 1.62
N VAL A 69 -3.25 0.55 1.95
CA VAL A 69 -2.41 0.58 3.14
C VAL A 69 -3.05 1.47 4.20
N ARG A 70 -3.23 0.95 5.42
CA ARG A 70 -3.66 1.72 6.59
C ARG A 70 -2.48 1.95 7.53
N ILE A 71 -2.18 3.20 7.85
CA ILE A 71 -1.06 3.60 8.69
C ILE A 71 -1.57 4.44 9.85
N ASP A 72 -1.15 4.12 11.07
CA ASP A 72 -1.47 4.94 12.24
C ASP A 72 -0.83 6.33 12.12
N MET A 73 -1.63 7.41 12.10
CA MET A 73 -1.13 8.78 11.88
C MET A 73 -0.25 9.32 13.02
N TYR A 74 -0.22 8.65 14.16
CA TYR A 74 0.51 9.07 15.36
C TYR A 74 1.84 8.36 15.53
N THR A 75 1.95 7.14 15.03
CA THR A 75 3.10 6.24 15.22
C THR A 75 3.80 5.87 13.92
N GLY A 76 3.14 6.02 12.77
CA GLY A 76 3.67 5.58 11.47
C GLY A 76 3.63 4.06 11.28
N ARG A 77 3.00 3.33 12.21
CA ARG A 77 2.90 1.88 12.12
C ARG A 77 1.86 1.48 11.07
N VAL A 78 2.27 0.68 10.10
CA VAL A 78 1.35 -0.01 9.18
C VAL A 78 0.47 -0.97 9.98
N ARG A 79 -0.83 -0.76 9.91
CA ARG A 79 -1.84 -1.56 10.62
C ARG A 79 -2.42 -2.65 9.75
N ARG A 80 -2.52 -2.40 8.44
CA ARG A 80 -3.12 -3.32 7.48
C ARG A 80 -2.63 -2.97 6.07
N ILE A 81 -2.39 -4.00 5.29
CA ILE A 81 -2.21 -3.94 3.84
C ILE A 81 -3.25 -4.89 3.25
N ARG A 82 -3.90 -4.47 2.18
CA ARG A 82 -4.75 -5.33 1.34
C ARG A 82 -4.41 -5.05 -0.09
N SER A 83 -4.30 -6.07 -0.91
CA SER A 83 -4.14 -5.92 -2.35
C SER A 83 -5.43 -6.32 -3.04
N ASP A 84 -5.69 -5.70 -4.19
CA ASP A 84 -6.67 -6.12 -5.16
C ASP A 84 -5.93 -6.19 -6.49
N PRO A 85 -5.76 -7.38 -7.06
CA PRO A 85 -6.16 -8.71 -6.55
C PRO A 85 -5.42 -9.12 -5.25
N ASP A 86 -6.05 -9.99 -4.46
CA ASP A 86 -5.48 -10.47 -3.20
C ASP A 86 -4.13 -11.17 -3.44
N CYS A 87 -3.20 -10.86 -2.54
CA CYS A 87 -1.87 -11.44 -2.43
C CYS A 87 -2.01 -12.92 -2.06
N GLY A 88 -1.77 -13.79 -3.03
CA GLY A 88 -1.94 -15.24 -2.89
C GLY A 88 -2.92 -15.80 -3.93
N CYS A 89 -2.38 -16.52 -4.90
CA CYS A 89 -3.18 -17.31 -5.83
C CYS A 89 -3.83 -18.48 -5.06
N THR A 90 -5.13 -18.39 -4.74
CA THR A 90 -5.92 -19.49 -4.16
C THR A 90 -6.98 -20.00 -5.13
#